data_AF-A0A6L7F3E2-F1
#
_entry.id   AF-A0A6L7F3E2-F1
#
_cell.length_a   1.000
_cell.length_b   1.000
_cell.length_c   1.000
_cell.angle_alpha   90.00
_cell.angle_beta   90.00
_cell.angle_gamma   90.00
#
_symmetry.space_group_name_H-M   'P 1'
#
loop_
_entity.id
_entity.type
_entity.pdbx_description
1 polymer ?
#
loop_
_entity_poly.entity_id
_entity_poly.type
_entity_poly.pdbx_seq_one_letter_code
_entity_poly.pdbx_strand_id
1 'polypeptide(L)'
;MRFRSVLLVAVGLAVLSAVAWLGQQRTVTSDPVLLTSGPPADVAPAAAPEPGPTSRSASRTPVAPAAADPAWVRRTALAAGIPEPAVAAYARATLGAPEGCDLGWTTLAGIGWVESHHATIDGRTVGADGRPSTPIVGPALDGTGPVAAIPVDGAWDRATGPMQFITSTWQQWGRDGDGDGVADPQDLDDAAAAAAAYLCGTGYDLTTAAGWTAAVRAYNHSDAYVLAVHSAATTYAERTR
;
A
#
# COMPACT_ATOMS: atom_id res chain seq x y z
N MET A 1 -3.93 -32.16 -56.57
CA MET A 1 -4.88 -32.15 -55.44
C MET A 1 -4.24 -32.07 -54.05
N ARG A 2 -2.96 -32.45 -53.84
CA ARG A 2 -2.35 -32.48 -52.49
C ARG A 2 -1.98 -31.13 -51.87
N PHE A 3 -1.68 -30.10 -52.66
CA PHE A 3 -1.29 -28.77 -52.15
C PHE A 3 -2.45 -27.96 -51.53
N ARG A 4 -3.67 -28.08 -52.07
CA ARG A 4 -4.86 -27.40 -51.53
C ARG A 4 -5.25 -27.94 -50.16
N SER A 5 -5.07 -29.24 -49.93
CA SER A 5 -5.35 -29.89 -48.65
C SER A 5 -4.37 -29.46 -47.55
N VAL A 6 -3.08 -29.28 -47.87
CA VAL A 6 -2.06 -28.82 -46.92
C VAL A 6 -2.30 -27.36 -46.52
N LEU A 7 -2.68 -26.51 -47.48
CA LEU A 7 -2.97 -25.09 -47.21
C LEU A 7 -4.21 -24.91 -46.29
N LEU A 8 -5.26 -25.72 -46.49
CA LEU A 8 -6.47 -25.68 -45.67
C LEU A 8 -6.22 -26.14 -44.23
N VAL A 9 -5.36 -27.16 -44.04
CA VAL A 9 -4.97 -27.63 -42.69
C VAL A 9 -4.11 -26.60 -41.97
N ALA A 10 -3.18 -25.93 -42.67
CA ALA A 10 -2.33 -24.89 -42.08
C ALA A 10 -3.13 -23.65 -41.65
N VAL A 11 -4.09 -23.20 -42.47
CA VAL A 11 -4.98 -22.09 -42.11
C VAL A 11 -5.91 -22.48 -40.95
N GLY A 12 -6.44 -23.71 -40.94
CA GLY A 12 -7.25 -24.22 -39.83
C GLY A 12 -6.50 -24.24 -38.49
N LEU A 13 -5.24 -24.67 -38.50
CA LEU A 13 -4.38 -24.66 -37.31
C LEU A 13 -4.03 -23.25 -36.83
N ALA A 14 -3.78 -22.30 -37.75
CA ALA A 14 -3.50 -20.91 -37.41
C ALA A 14 -4.73 -20.19 -36.82
N VAL A 15 -5.93 -20.46 -37.33
CA VAL A 15 -7.18 -19.91 -36.78
C VAL A 15 -7.48 -20.53 -35.41
N LEU A 16 -7.29 -21.84 -35.24
CA LEU A 16 -7.47 -22.50 -33.93
C LEU A 16 -6.49 -21.97 -32.87
N SER A 17 -5.24 -21.70 -33.25
CA SER A 17 -4.25 -21.12 -32.32
C SER A 17 -4.50 -19.65 -32.03
N ALA A 18 -5.00 -18.85 -32.99
CA ALA A 18 -5.42 -17.46 -32.74
C ALA A 18 -6.67 -17.38 -31.84
N VAL A 19 -7.65 -18.27 -32.02
CA VAL A 19 -8.85 -18.34 -31.16
C VAL A 19 -8.49 -18.84 -29.75
N ALA A 20 -7.58 -19.80 -29.63
CA ALA A 20 -7.05 -20.23 -28.33
C ALA A 20 -6.28 -19.09 -27.63
N TRP A 21 -5.49 -18.29 -28.36
CA TRP A 21 -4.75 -17.16 -27.80
C TRP A 21 -5.69 -16.02 -27.36
N LEU A 22 -6.75 -15.72 -28.13
CA LEU A 22 -7.78 -14.76 -27.74
C LEU A 22 -8.65 -15.25 -26.57
N GLY A 23 -8.89 -16.57 -26.48
CA GLY A 23 -9.58 -17.20 -25.34
C GLY A 23 -8.75 -17.14 -24.05
N GLN A 24 -7.43 -17.34 -24.16
CA GLN A 24 -6.50 -17.24 -23.03
C GLN A 24 -6.38 -15.80 -22.49
N GLN A 25 -6.55 -14.78 -23.35
CA GLN A 25 -6.58 -13.38 -22.92
C GLN A 25 -7.85 -13.00 -22.17
N ARG A 26 -8.97 -13.72 -22.39
CA ARG A 26 -10.24 -13.48 -21.69
C ARG A 26 -10.37 -14.24 -20.37
N THR A 27 -9.45 -15.16 -20.07
CA THR A 27 -9.46 -15.93 -18.81
C THR A 27 -8.49 -15.39 -17.76
N VAL A 28 -7.78 -14.29 -18.04
CA VAL A 28 -7.01 -13.51 -17.05
C VAL A 28 -7.74 -12.20 -16.74
N THR A 29 -9.04 -12.28 -16.49
CA THR A 29 -9.65 -11.37 -15.52
C THR A 29 -9.68 -12.15 -14.22
N SER A 30 -8.63 -11.98 -13.42
CA SER A 30 -8.75 -12.30 -12.00
C SER A 30 -9.92 -11.46 -11.49
N ASP A 31 -11.04 -12.11 -11.18
CA ASP A 31 -12.13 -11.46 -10.47
C ASP A 31 -11.52 -10.71 -9.27
N PRO A 32 -11.88 -9.43 -9.05
CA PRO A 32 -11.45 -8.76 -7.84
C PRO A 32 -11.92 -9.61 -6.66
N VAL A 33 -10.99 -9.95 -5.77
CA VAL A 33 -11.32 -10.51 -4.46
C VAL A 33 -12.05 -9.41 -3.71
N LEU A 34 -13.36 -9.32 -3.94
CA LEU A 34 -14.28 -8.63 -3.06
C LEU A 34 -14.16 -9.32 -1.69
N LEU A 35 -13.74 -8.53 -0.71
CA LEU A 35 -13.58 -8.87 0.70
C LEU A 35 -14.64 -9.87 1.21
N THR A 36 -14.19 -11.05 1.63
CA THR A 36 -15.00 -11.93 2.51
C THR A 36 -14.17 -12.65 3.59
N SER A 37 -12.84 -12.48 3.60
CA SER A 37 -12.02 -12.90 4.74
C SER A 37 -11.37 -11.69 5.38
N GLY A 38 -12.15 -10.94 6.14
CA GLY A 38 -11.53 -10.21 7.24
C GLY A 38 -10.99 -11.21 8.29
N PRO A 39 -10.05 -10.80 9.15
CA PRO A 39 -9.37 -11.68 10.08
C PRO A 39 -10.33 -12.45 11.01
N PRO A 40 -9.96 -13.66 11.48
CA PRO A 40 -10.69 -14.33 12.53
C PRO A 40 -10.76 -13.42 13.77
N ALA A 41 -11.95 -13.40 14.38
CA ALA A 41 -12.25 -12.69 15.62
C ALA A 41 -11.47 -13.32 16.78
N ASP A 42 -10.26 -12.84 17.03
CA ASP A 42 -9.52 -12.99 18.29
C ASP A 42 -8.23 -12.15 18.24
N VAL A 43 -8.34 -10.82 18.13
CA VAL A 43 -7.18 -9.97 18.42
C VAL A 43 -7.60 -8.68 19.08
N ALA A 44 -7.26 -8.54 20.36
CA ALA A 44 -7.19 -7.24 21.02
C ALA A 44 -6.28 -6.31 20.19
N PRO A 45 -6.57 -4.99 20.11
CA PRO A 45 -5.70 -4.07 19.41
C PRO A 45 -4.28 -4.16 19.97
N ALA A 46 -3.28 -4.27 19.10
CA ALA A 46 -1.92 -3.94 19.52
C ALA A 46 -1.97 -2.53 20.08
N ALA A 47 -1.45 -2.34 21.29
CA ALA A 47 -0.86 -1.06 21.58
C ALA A 47 0.16 -0.81 20.47
N ALA A 48 0.02 0.31 19.76
CA ALA A 48 1.07 0.79 18.88
C ALA A 48 2.39 0.74 19.67
N PRO A 49 3.51 0.30 19.06
CA PRO A 49 4.79 0.29 19.77
C PRO A 49 5.04 1.69 20.34
N GLU A 50 5.32 1.81 21.63
CA GLU A 50 5.72 3.11 22.16
C GLU A 50 7.12 3.44 21.66
N PRO A 51 7.38 4.66 21.16
CA PRO A 51 8.71 5.05 20.78
C PRO A 51 9.63 5.00 22.02
N GLY A 52 10.84 4.45 21.85
CA GLY A 52 11.89 4.53 22.87
C GLY A 52 12.23 5.98 23.25
N PRO A 53 12.90 6.22 24.40
CA PRO A 53 13.07 7.55 24.97
C PRO A 53 13.71 8.53 23.97
N THR A 54 13.02 9.65 23.80
CA THR A 54 13.36 10.74 22.89
C THR A 54 14.74 11.31 23.18
N SER A 55 15.67 11.12 22.24
CA SER A 55 16.88 11.92 22.22
C SER A 55 16.53 13.36 21.86
N ARG A 56 16.99 14.26 22.73
CA ARG A 56 16.78 15.71 22.73
C ARG A 56 16.80 16.35 21.33
N SER A 57 15.78 17.18 21.12
CA SER A 57 15.59 18.11 20.01
C SER A 57 16.91 18.81 19.60
N ALA A 58 17.44 18.43 18.43
CA ALA A 58 18.35 19.26 17.69
C ALA A 58 17.51 20.12 16.73
N SER A 59 17.65 21.44 16.85
CA SER A 59 17.04 22.41 15.93
C SER A 59 17.55 22.11 14.51
N ARG A 60 16.73 21.43 13.71
CA ARG A 60 16.98 21.24 12.28
C ARG A 60 16.33 22.41 11.56
N THR A 61 17.12 23.15 10.77
CA THR A 61 16.64 23.98 9.67
C THR A 61 15.55 23.22 8.90
N PRO A 62 14.46 23.84 8.42
CA PRO A 62 13.49 23.14 7.59
C PRO A 62 14.20 22.61 6.35
N VAL A 63 14.53 21.33 6.36
CA VAL A 63 15.01 20.62 5.18
C VAL A 63 13.75 20.32 4.39
N ALA A 64 13.67 20.84 3.16
CA ALA A 64 12.58 20.49 2.27
C ALA A 64 12.48 18.95 2.19
N PRO A 65 11.27 18.37 2.18
CA PRO A 65 11.11 16.93 2.14
C PRO A 65 11.87 16.32 0.97
N ALA A 66 12.48 15.15 1.20
CA ALA A 66 13.31 14.49 0.21
C ALA A 66 12.44 14.00 -0.96
N ALA A 67 12.58 14.60 -2.14
CA ALA A 67 11.80 14.24 -3.32
C ALA A 67 12.56 13.27 -4.25
N ALA A 68 11.85 12.29 -4.80
CA ALA A 68 12.37 11.42 -5.85
C ALA A 68 12.44 12.15 -7.21
N ASP A 69 13.34 11.72 -8.10
CA ASP A 69 13.42 12.24 -9.48
C ASP A 69 12.08 12.03 -10.21
N PRO A 70 11.43 13.09 -10.73
CA PRO A 70 10.17 12.98 -11.47
C PRO A 70 10.21 12.01 -12.66
N ALA A 71 11.36 11.90 -13.35
CA ALA A 71 11.52 10.97 -14.46
C ALA A 71 11.57 9.52 -13.98
N TRP A 72 12.14 9.26 -12.79
CA TRP A 72 12.07 7.96 -12.13
C TRP A 72 10.63 7.66 -11.71
N VAL A 73 9.93 8.59 -11.06
CA VAL A 73 8.53 8.42 -10.63
C VAL A 73 7.65 7.98 -11.80
N ARG A 74 7.69 8.72 -12.92
CA ARG A 74 6.89 8.39 -14.11
C ARG A 74 7.19 7.00 -14.66
N ARG A 75 8.47 6.63 -14.79
CA ARG A 75 8.84 5.29 -15.31
C ARG A 75 8.40 4.18 -14.36
N THR A 76 8.63 4.37 -13.06
CA THR A 76 8.27 3.40 -12.02
C THR A 76 6.75 3.25 -11.91
N ALA A 77 5.98 4.33 -11.95
CA ALA A 77 4.53 4.31 -11.94
C ALA A 77 3.95 3.56 -13.15
N LEU A 78 4.47 3.84 -14.35
CA LEU A 78 4.09 3.13 -15.57
C LEU A 78 4.39 1.63 -15.47
N ALA A 79 5.56 1.25 -14.97
CA ALA A 79 5.97 -0.14 -14.83
C ALA A 79 5.18 -0.88 -13.74
N ALA A 80 4.98 -0.25 -12.58
CA ALA A 80 4.19 -0.79 -11.48
C ALA A 80 2.69 -0.91 -11.83
N GLY A 81 2.19 -0.02 -12.69
CA GLY A 81 0.78 0.09 -13.04
C GLY A 81 -0.05 0.79 -11.96
N ILE A 82 0.53 1.80 -11.29
CA ILE A 82 -0.10 2.53 -10.18
C ILE A 82 0.01 4.05 -10.40
N PRO A 83 -0.78 4.90 -9.72
CA PRO A 83 -0.73 6.36 -9.92
C PRO A 83 0.65 6.96 -9.64
N GLU A 84 1.07 7.95 -10.46
CA GLU A 84 2.31 8.71 -10.23
C GLU A 84 2.38 9.35 -8.83
N PRO A 85 1.29 10.00 -8.32
CA PRO A 85 1.29 10.53 -6.96
C PRO A 85 1.57 9.47 -5.89
N ALA A 86 1.09 8.24 -6.07
CA ALA A 86 1.35 7.15 -5.13
C ALA A 86 2.82 6.72 -5.12
N VAL A 87 3.45 6.57 -6.28
CA VAL A 87 4.89 6.29 -6.34
C VAL A 87 5.71 7.42 -5.74
N ALA A 88 5.35 8.67 -6.00
CA ALA A 88 6.01 9.83 -5.41
C ALA A 88 5.94 9.80 -3.87
N ALA A 89 4.76 9.52 -3.31
CA ALA A 89 4.52 9.42 -1.87
C ALA A 89 5.36 8.33 -1.21
N TYR A 90 5.31 7.10 -1.74
CA TYR A 90 6.07 5.99 -1.16
C TYR A 90 7.58 6.22 -1.26
N ALA A 91 8.05 6.80 -2.37
CA ALA A 91 9.47 7.11 -2.53
C ALA A 91 9.91 8.23 -1.58
N ARG A 92 9.14 9.30 -1.43
CA ARG A 92 9.41 10.39 -0.48
C ARG A 92 9.46 9.87 0.96
N ALA A 93 8.49 9.06 1.35
CA ALA A 93 8.44 8.45 2.67
C ALA A 93 9.65 7.53 2.94
N THR A 94 10.08 6.73 1.95
CA THR A 94 11.31 5.92 2.06
C THR A 94 12.57 6.79 2.14
N LEU A 95 12.69 7.84 1.33
CA LEU A 95 13.85 8.75 1.36
C LEU A 95 13.92 9.55 2.66
N GLY A 96 12.78 9.83 3.29
CA GLY A 96 12.67 10.49 4.59
C GLY A 96 12.74 9.53 5.79
N ALA A 97 12.85 8.21 5.57
CA ALA A 97 12.91 7.25 6.65
C ALA A 97 14.21 7.39 7.48
N PRO A 98 14.19 7.07 8.79
CA PRO A 98 15.39 7.09 9.62
C PRO A 98 16.52 6.21 9.06
N GLU A 99 17.77 6.65 9.24
CA GLU A 99 18.94 5.84 8.91
C GLU A 99 18.88 4.47 9.61
N GLY A 100 19.23 3.40 8.89
CA GLY A 100 19.20 2.03 9.40
C GLY A 100 17.81 1.40 9.48
N CYS A 101 16.74 2.09 9.07
CA CYS A 101 15.43 1.46 8.90
C CYS A 101 15.37 0.57 7.65
N ASP A 102 16.10 0.96 6.58
CA ASP A 102 16.18 0.22 5.31
C ASP A 102 14.82 -0.17 4.70
N LEU A 103 13.80 0.66 4.92
CA LEU A 103 12.44 0.47 4.40
C LEU A 103 12.38 0.70 2.88
N GLY A 104 12.08 -0.35 2.11
CA GLY A 104 11.84 -0.24 0.68
C GLY A 104 10.45 0.33 0.32
N TRP A 105 10.38 1.21 -0.69
CA TRP A 105 9.12 1.83 -1.15
C TRP A 105 8.05 0.80 -1.54
N THR A 106 8.46 -0.38 -2.01
CA THR A 106 7.55 -1.47 -2.38
C THR A 106 6.80 -2.04 -1.19
N THR A 107 7.35 -1.94 0.04
CA THR A 107 6.63 -2.31 1.27
C THR A 107 5.46 -1.35 1.50
N LEU A 108 5.70 -0.04 1.39
CA LEU A 108 4.65 0.98 1.50
C LEU A 108 3.62 0.84 0.38
N ALA A 109 4.06 0.56 -0.85
CA ALA A 109 3.15 0.26 -1.95
C ALA A 109 2.31 -0.99 -1.67
N GLY A 110 2.89 -2.05 -1.10
CA GLY A 110 2.16 -3.25 -0.70
C GLY A 110 1.06 -2.95 0.33
N ILE A 111 1.36 -2.13 1.34
CA ILE A 111 0.36 -1.67 2.32
C ILE A 111 -0.71 -0.82 1.63
N GLY A 112 -0.32 0.20 0.87
CA GLY A 112 -1.26 1.07 0.17
C GLY A 112 -2.17 0.33 -0.82
N TRP A 113 -1.68 -0.75 -1.43
CA TRP A 113 -2.52 -1.65 -2.25
C TRP A 113 -3.60 -2.33 -1.40
N VAL A 114 -3.21 -2.97 -0.30
CA VAL A 114 -4.12 -3.73 0.56
C VAL A 114 -5.14 -2.82 1.25
N GLU A 115 -4.73 -1.62 1.65
CA GLU A 115 -5.60 -0.70 2.38
C GLU A 115 -6.60 0.03 1.49
N SER A 116 -6.19 0.48 0.29
CA SER A 116 -7.06 1.33 -0.53
C SER A 116 -6.78 1.30 -2.04
N HIS A 117 -6.06 0.30 -2.53
CA HIS A 117 -5.57 0.28 -3.92
C HIS A 117 -4.83 1.59 -4.30
N HIS A 118 -3.96 2.07 -3.42
CA HIS A 118 -3.25 3.34 -3.56
C HIS A 118 -4.20 4.54 -3.70
N ALA A 119 -5.16 4.64 -2.80
CA ALA A 119 -6.19 5.67 -2.75
C ALA A 119 -7.22 5.63 -3.91
N THR A 120 -7.26 4.56 -4.70
CA THR A 120 -8.18 4.41 -5.84
C THR A 120 -9.41 3.52 -5.58
N ILE A 121 -9.54 2.99 -4.35
CA ILE A 121 -10.69 2.16 -3.94
C ILE A 121 -12.03 2.85 -4.27
N ASP A 122 -13.01 2.04 -4.68
CA ASP A 122 -14.33 2.45 -5.19
C ASP A 122 -14.30 3.40 -6.40
N GLY A 123 -13.27 3.30 -7.24
CA GLY A 123 -13.16 4.09 -8.47
C GLY A 123 -12.69 5.53 -8.25
N ARG A 124 -12.09 5.80 -7.09
CA ARG A 124 -11.45 7.09 -6.80
C ARG A 124 -10.24 7.30 -7.71
N THR A 125 -9.90 8.57 -7.88
CA THR A 125 -8.64 8.99 -8.52
C THR A 125 -7.79 9.73 -7.48
N VAL A 126 -6.48 9.76 -7.69
CA VAL A 126 -5.55 10.49 -6.82
C VAL A 126 -5.09 11.75 -7.52
N GLY A 127 -5.26 12.89 -6.86
CA GLY A 127 -4.79 14.17 -7.33
C GLY A 127 -3.27 14.28 -7.30
N ALA A 128 -2.74 15.30 -7.97
CA ALA A 128 -1.30 15.59 -7.93
C ALA A 128 -0.82 16.02 -6.54
N ASP A 129 -1.75 16.45 -5.69
CA ASP A 129 -1.62 16.79 -4.28
C ASP A 129 -1.77 15.55 -3.36
N GLY A 130 -1.61 14.33 -3.88
CA GLY A 130 -1.67 13.11 -3.06
C GLY A 130 -3.07 12.75 -2.54
N ARG A 131 -4.08 13.60 -2.72
CA ARG A 131 -5.41 13.40 -2.15
C ARG A 131 -6.33 12.55 -3.04
N PRO A 132 -7.14 11.65 -2.44
CA PRO A 132 -8.19 10.95 -3.17
C PRO A 132 -9.30 11.92 -3.57
N SER A 133 -9.91 11.69 -4.72
CA SER A 133 -11.00 12.51 -5.27
C SER A 133 -12.23 12.61 -4.35
N THR A 134 -12.42 11.64 -3.47
CA THR A 134 -13.38 11.70 -2.37
C THR A 134 -12.77 11.07 -1.13
N PRO A 135 -13.16 11.51 0.09
CA PRO A 135 -12.62 10.94 1.31
C PRO A 135 -12.74 9.41 1.39
N ILE A 136 -11.67 8.78 1.86
CA ILE A 136 -11.63 7.35 2.21
C ILE A 136 -11.86 7.22 3.71
N VAL A 137 -12.96 6.60 4.11
CA VAL A 137 -13.31 6.36 5.52
C VAL A 137 -13.81 4.92 5.64
N GLY A 138 -13.16 4.15 6.50
CA GLY A 138 -13.46 2.76 6.76
C GLY A 138 -14.78 2.53 7.51
N PRO A 139 -15.18 1.25 7.66
CA PRO A 139 -16.32 0.89 8.50
C PRO A 139 -16.09 1.29 9.97
N ALA A 140 -17.18 1.33 10.73
CA ALA A 140 -17.08 1.49 12.18
C ALA A 140 -16.33 0.29 12.76
N LEU A 141 -15.34 0.56 13.61
CA LEU A 141 -14.62 -0.44 14.35
C LEU A 141 -15.41 -0.79 15.62
N ASP A 142 -16.55 -1.46 15.46
CA ASP A 142 -17.50 -1.78 16.53
C ASP A 142 -17.44 -3.24 17.03
N GLY A 143 -16.49 -4.02 16.52
CA GLY A 143 -16.35 -5.45 16.83
C GLY A 143 -17.29 -6.39 16.07
N THR A 144 -18.13 -5.88 15.16
CA THR A 144 -19.10 -6.70 14.41
C THR A 144 -18.45 -7.35 13.18
N GLY A 145 -18.37 -8.68 13.16
CA GLY A 145 -17.70 -9.39 12.07
C GLY A 145 -16.18 -9.27 12.21
N PRO A 146 -15.43 -9.09 11.12
CA PRO A 146 -13.97 -9.16 11.17
C PRO A 146 -13.30 -7.79 11.38
N VAL A 147 -13.93 -6.89 12.13
CA VAL A 147 -13.36 -5.58 12.50
C VAL A 147 -13.09 -5.54 14.00
N ALA A 148 -12.07 -4.79 14.42
CA ALA A 148 -11.79 -4.57 15.83
C ALA A 148 -12.89 -3.73 16.49
N ALA A 149 -13.01 -3.79 17.82
CA ALA A 149 -13.84 -2.89 18.62
C ALA A 149 -12.96 -1.79 19.23
N ILE A 150 -12.97 -0.60 18.63
CA ILE A 150 -12.11 0.53 19.02
C ILE A 150 -13.00 1.76 19.25
N PRO A 151 -13.33 2.10 20.51
CA PRO A 151 -14.07 3.32 20.80
C PRO A 151 -13.14 4.56 20.77
N VAL A 152 -13.65 5.68 20.27
CA VAL A 152 -13.02 7.00 20.30
C VAL A 152 -14.08 8.05 20.64
N ASP A 153 -13.87 8.82 21.71
CA ASP A 153 -14.74 9.93 22.16
C ASP A 153 -16.26 9.63 22.18
N GLY A 154 -16.62 8.43 22.64
CA GLY A 154 -18.04 8.01 22.75
C GLY A 154 -18.67 7.50 21.45
N ALA A 155 -17.88 7.36 20.38
CA ALA A 155 -18.25 6.70 19.12
C ALA A 155 -17.28 5.55 18.80
N TRP A 156 -17.52 4.84 17.70
CA TRP A 156 -16.59 3.84 17.16
C TRP A 156 -15.63 4.50 16.18
N ASP A 157 -14.33 4.19 16.32
CA ASP A 157 -13.28 4.68 15.45
C ASP A 157 -13.48 4.17 14.02
N ARG A 158 -12.86 4.87 13.07
CA ARG A 158 -12.87 4.53 11.65
C ARG A 158 -11.48 4.76 11.10
N ALA A 159 -10.90 3.69 10.57
CA ALA A 159 -9.67 3.77 9.83
C ALA A 159 -9.84 4.74 8.65
N THR A 160 -8.96 5.73 8.53
CA THR A 160 -9.14 6.92 7.68
C THR A 160 -7.99 7.03 6.69
N GLY A 161 -8.33 7.43 5.46
CA GLY A 161 -7.38 7.77 4.43
C GLY A 161 -6.75 6.59 3.67
N PRO A 162 -5.84 6.89 2.72
CA PRO A 162 -5.26 5.90 1.83
C PRO A 162 -4.54 4.74 2.50
N MET A 163 -4.00 4.95 3.70
CA MET A 163 -3.33 3.90 4.48
C MET A 163 -4.09 3.53 5.75
N GLN A 164 -5.38 3.89 5.80
CA GLN A 164 -6.36 3.38 6.77
C GLN A 164 -5.89 3.53 8.24
N PHE A 165 -5.38 4.70 8.61
CA PHE A 165 -4.97 4.96 9.99
C PHE A 165 -6.17 5.09 10.92
N ILE A 166 -6.13 4.41 12.05
CA ILE A 166 -7.03 4.67 13.18
C ILE A 166 -6.56 5.88 13.97
N THR A 167 -7.47 6.50 14.74
CA THR A 167 -7.24 7.79 15.39
C THR A 167 -6.03 7.76 16.33
N SER A 168 -5.91 6.72 17.16
CA SER A 168 -4.80 6.61 18.14
C SER A 168 -3.43 6.42 17.50
N THR A 169 -3.36 5.70 16.37
CA THR A 169 -2.13 5.54 15.61
C THR A 169 -1.77 6.84 14.91
N TRP A 170 -2.74 7.53 14.31
CA TRP A 170 -2.51 8.83 13.68
C TRP A 170 -2.01 9.89 14.67
N GLN A 171 -2.56 9.93 15.90
CA GLN A 171 -2.09 10.86 16.93
C GLN A 171 -0.61 10.68 17.30
N GLN A 172 -0.10 9.45 17.21
CA GLN A 172 1.30 9.13 17.57
C GLN A 172 2.25 9.21 16.38
N TRP A 173 1.77 8.83 15.19
CA TRP A 173 2.61 8.60 14.02
C TRP A 173 2.24 9.50 12.83
N GLY A 174 1.16 10.26 12.89
CA GLY A 174 0.81 11.24 11.87
C GLY A 174 1.91 12.29 11.73
N ARG A 175 2.23 12.63 10.48
CA ARG A 175 3.27 13.61 10.16
C ARG A 175 3.04 14.17 8.76
N ASP A 176 3.41 15.43 8.59
CA ASP A 176 3.44 16.13 7.31
C ASP A 176 4.59 15.55 6.46
N GLY A 177 4.22 14.81 5.43
CA GLY A 177 5.09 14.04 4.56
C GLY A 177 5.55 14.81 3.33
N ASP A 178 4.78 15.79 2.85
CA ASP A 178 5.07 16.61 1.67
C ASP A 178 5.54 18.03 1.98
N GLY A 179 5.51 18.42 3.26
CA GLY A 179 5.96 19.72 3.75
C GLY A 179 4.98 20.86 3.48
N ASP A 180 3.69 20.57 3.24
CA ASP A 180 2.66 21.59 3.01
C ASP A 180 2.22 22.33 4.31
N GLY A 181 2.66 21.84 5.47
CA GLY A 181 2.39 22.38 6.80
C GLY A 181 1.19 21.75 7.51
N VAL A 182 0.54 20.73 6.93
CA VAL A 182 -0.64 20.07 7.47
C VAL A 182 -0.44 18.56 7.44
N ALA A 183 -0.49 17.90 8.61
CA ALA A 183 -0.59 16.44 8.66
C ALA A 183 -2.06 16.00 8.54
N ASP A 184 -2.46 15.44 7.40
CA ASP A 184 -3.81 14.93 7.11
C ASP A 184 -3.77 13.44 6.72
N PRO A 185 -4.50 12.55 7.42
CA PRO A 185 -4.54 11.13 7.05
C PRO A 185 -5.12 10.89 5.64
N GLN A 186 -5.86 11.84 5.08
CA GLN A 186 -6.40 11.77 3.72
C GLN A 186 -5.35 12.05 2.64
N ASP A 187 -4.23 12.66 3.00
CA ASP A 187 -3.14 12.89 2.09
C ASP A 187 -2.27 11.63 2.00
N LEU A 188 -2.05 11.12 0.78
CA LEU A 188 -1.25 9.92 0.59
C LEU A 188 0.22 10.13 0.95
N ASP A 189 0.75 11.35 0.80
CA ASP A 189 2.12 11.67 1.16
C ASP A 189 2.32 11.59 2.69
N ASP A 190 1.38 12.16 3.44
CA ASP A 190 1.38 12.12 4.91
C ASP A 190 1.11 10.73 5.44
N ALA A 191 0.13 10.03 4.85
CA ALA A 191 -0.18 8.65 5.21
C ALA A 191 1.04 7.73 4.95
N ALA A 192 1.74 7.91 3.83
CA ALA A 192 2.96 7.16 3.54
C ALA A 192 4.09 7.47 4.53
N ALA A 193 4.29 8.75 4.86
CA ALA A 193 5.26 9.14 5.87
C ALA A 193 4.89 8.58 7.25
N ALA A 194 3.62 8.63 7.65
CA ALA A 194 3.09 8.05 8.87
C ALA A 194 3.36 6.55 8.94
N ALA A 195 3.08 5.81 7.86
CA ALA A 195 3.34 4.37 7.78
C ALA A 195 4.83 4.05 7.84
N ALA A 196 5.67 4.82 7.15
CA ALA A 196 7.11 4.64 7.18
C ALA A 196 7.67 4.73 8.59
N ALA A 197 7.39 5.81 9.32
CA ALA A 197 7.92 5.92 10.67
C ALA A 197 7.20 5.04 11.71
N TYR A 198 5.96 4.58 11.46
CA TYR A 198 5.37 3.48 12.24
C TYR A 198 6.21 2.20 12.10
N LEU A 199 6.45 1.75 10.87
CA LEU A 199 7.22 0.53 10.58
C LEU A 199 8.66 0.63 11.11
N CYS A 200 9.33 1.75 10.87
CA CYS A 200 10.67 1.99 11.41
C CYS A 200 10.69 2.09 12.94
N GLY A 201 9.62 2.62 13.54
CA GLY A 201 9.47 2.78 14.99
C GLY A 201 9.24 1.47 15.75
N THR A 202 8.88 0.38 15.05
CA THR A 202 8.73 -0.96 15.66
C THR A 202 10.04 -1.52 16.23
N GLY A 203 11.19 -1.05 15.74
CA GLY A 203 12.51 -1.54 16.12
C GLY A 203 12.90 -2.89 15.50
N TYR A 204 12.08 -3.44 14.61
CA TYR A 204 12.43 -4.64 13.84
C TYR A 204 13.38 -4.31 12.68
N ASP A 205 14.25 -5.27 12.34
CA ASP A 205 15.11 -5.19 11.16
C ASP A 205 14.32 -5.54 9.90
N LEU A 206 13.92 -4.51 9.14
CA LEU A 206 13.12 -4.64 7.92
C LEU A 206 13.88 -5.28 6.74
N THR A 207 15.20 -5.45 6.85
CA THR A 207 16.01 -6.15 5.83
C THR A 207 15.92 -7.67 5.98
N THR A 208 15.47 -8.17 7.13
CA THR A 208 15.29 -9.60 7.40
C THR A 208 13.84 -10.02 7.18
N ALA A 209 13.63 -11.23 6.67
CA ALA A 209 12.28 -11.77 6.49
C ALA A 209 11.46 -11.80 7.80
N ALA A 210 12.11 -12.13 8.92
CA ALA A 210 11.47 -12.20 10.23
C ALA A 210 11.11 -10.81 10.76
N GLY A 211 12.02 -9.84 10.69
CA GLY A 211 11.77 -8.48 11.16
C GLY A 211 10.74 -7.75 10.30
N TRP A 212 10.82 -7.89 8.97
CA TRP A 212 9.80 -7.37 8.05
C TRP A 212 8.40 -7.95 8.35
N THR A 213 8.31 -9.27 8.53
CA THR A 213 7.05 -9.95 8.88
C THR A 213 6.49 -9.42 10.20
N ALA A 214 7.32 -9.24 11.21
CA ALA A 214 6.92 -8.74 12.51
C ALA A 214 6.44 -7.27 12.44
N ALA A 215 7.13 -6.41 11.68
CA ALA A 215 6.74 -5.02 11.50
C ALA A 215 5.42 -4.85 10.76
N VAL A 216 5.21 -5.59 9.66
CA VAL A 216 3.94 -5.55 8.90
C VAL A 216 2.80 -6.14 9.71
N ARG A 217 3.06 -7.21 10.48
CA ARG A 217 2.08 -7.75 11.43
C ARG A 217 1.70 -6.74 12.52
N ALA A 218 2.65 -5.93 12.99
CA ALA A 218 2.33 -4.87 13.95
C ALA A 218 1.41 -3.81 13.35
N TYR A 219 1.41 -3.62 12.02
CA TYR A 219 0.47 -2.73 11.33
C TYR A 219 -0.96 -3.30 11.36
N ASN A 220 -1.10 -4.60 11.08
CA ASN A 220 -2.36 -5.34 11.18
C ASN A 220 -2.06 -6.80 11.58
N HIS A 221 -2.63 -7.24 12.71
CA HIS A 221 -2.38 -8.54 13.34
C HIS A 221 -3.03 -9.73 12.60
N SER A 222 -2.79 -9.85 11.31
CA SER A 222 -3.38 -10.88 10.45
C SER A 222 -2.32 -11.50 9.55
N ASP A 223 -2.16 -12.83 9.61
CA ASP A 223 -1.28 -13.57 8.71
C ASP A 223 -1.68 -13.37 7.25
N ALA A 224 -2.99 -13.34 6.98
CA ALA A 224 -3.52 -13.08 5.65
C ALA A 224 -3.15 -11.68 5.15
N TYR A 225 -3.17 -10.68 6.05
CA TYR A 225 -2.72 -9.33 5.72
C TYR A 225 -1.22 -9.29 5.38
N VAL A 226 -0.38 -9.89 6.23
CA VAL A 226 1.07 -9.94 5.98
C VAL A 226 1.39 -10.60 4.64
N LEU A 227 0.73 -11.72 4.33
CA LEU A 227 0.89 -12.41 3.04
C LEU A 227 0.42 -11.55 1.86
N ALA A 228 -0.70 -10.84 1.99
CA ALA A 228 -1.19 -9.94 0.96
C ALA A 228 -0.22 -8.78 0.69
N VAL A 229 0.29 -8.13 1.75
CA VAL A 229 1.29 -7.07 1.63
C VAL A 229 2.58 -7.60 0.99
N HIS A 230 3.06 -8.77 1.42
CA HIS A 230 4.28 -9.38 0.87
C HIS A 230 4.12 -9.69 -0.63
N SER A 231 2.98 -10.27 -1.01
CA SER A 231 2.66 -10.59 -2.40
C SER A 231 2.61 -9.33 -3.27
N ALA A 232 1.93 -8.27 -2.80
CA ALA A 232 1.86 -7.00 -3.50
C ALA A 232 3.25 -6.33 -3.62
N ALA A 233 4.01 -6.26 -2.52
CA ALA A 233 5.36 -5.69 -2.52
C ALA A 233 6.32 -6.42 -3.47
N THR A 234 6.25 -7.76 -3.50
CA THR A 234 7.03 -8.59 -4.43
C THR A 234 6.62 -8.29 -5.88
N THR A 235 5.33 -8.19 -6.15
CA THR A 235 4.81 -7.88 -7.49
C THR A 235 5.32 -6.51 -7.98
N TYR A 236 5.29 -5.48 -7.15
CA TYR A 236 5.85 -4.17 -7.52
C TYR A 236 7.35 -4.25 -7.76
N ALA A 237 8.09 -4.92 -6.88
CA ALA A 237 9.54 -5.10 -7.05
C ALA A 237 9.89 -5.81 -8.36
N GLU A 238 9.13 -6.83 -8.77
CA GLU A 238 9.34 -7.54 -10.03
C GLU A 238 9.04 -6.69 -11.26
N ARG A 239 7.97 -5.89 -11.22
CA ARG A 239 7.55 -5.04 -12.33
C ARG A 239 8.48 -3.87 -12.59
N THR A 240 9.17 -3.38 -11.56
CA THR A 240 9.98 -2.14 -11.62
C THR A 240 11.49 -2.40 -11.59
N ARG A 241 11.93 -3.62 -11.87
CA ARG A 241 13.36 -3.98 -12.01
C ARG A 241 13.99 -3.47 -13.29
#